data_AF-A0A967BI18-F1
#
_entry.id   AF-A0A967BI18-F1
#
_cell.length_a   1.000
_cell.length_b   1.000
_cell.length_c   1.000
_cell.angle_alpha   90.00
_cell.angle_beta   90.00
_cell.angle_gamma   90.00
#
_symmetry.space_group_name_H-M   'P 1'
#
loop_
_entity.id
_entity.type
_entity.pdbx_description
1 polymer ?
#
loop_
_entity_poly.entity_id
_entity_poly.type
_entity_poly.pdbx_seq_one_letter_code
_entity_poly.pdbx_strand_id
1 'polypeptide(L)'
;MLVYPNPEAGWNVPKVLQHMIAYDGANPDDLLLTTSYDVFQARNSSAMSYLDQIAGPGIYRAYPHKALCNTLVPGRCVNAVPGKVLYYDDDHLSNTGAEFIAPQLLEAVAKALRD
;
A
#
# COMPACT_ATOMS: atom_id res chain seq x y z
N MET A 1 -18.30 3.27 6.10
CA MET A 1 -16.85 3.07 6.12
C MET A 1 -16.24 3.80 4.93
N LEU A 2 -15.14 4.53 5.13
CA LEU A 2 -14.35 5.16 4.08
C LEU A 2 -12.97 4.49 4.03
N VAL A 3 -12.55 4.08 2.84
CA VAL A 3 -11.24 3.48 2.62
C VAL A 3 -10.39 4.49 1.85
N TYR A 4 -9.27 4.88 2.44
CA TYR A 4 -8.32 5.80 1.81
C TYR A 4 -7.45 5.06 0.79
N PRO A 5 -6.76 5.79 -0.10
CA PRO A 5 -5.89 5.17 -1.11
C PRO A 5 -4.79 4.29 -0.50
N ASN A 6 -4.46 3.21 -1.21
CA ASN A 6 -3.19 2.48 -1.07
C ASN A 6 -2.10 3.14 -1.93
N PRO A 7 -0.81 2.96 -1.61
CA PRO A 7 0.27 3.44 -2.47
C PRO A 7 0.29 2.68 -3.79
N GLU A 8 0.63 3.40 -4.85
CA GLU A 8 0.93 2.88 -6.18
C GLU A 8 2.45 2.93 -6.43
N ALA A 9 2.93 2.12 -7.36
CA ALA A 9 4.34 2.03 -7.71
C ALA A 9 4.74 2.97 -8.86
N GLY A 10 3.82 3.29 -9.77
CA GLY A 10 4.12 4.05 -11.00
C GLY A 10 4.95 3.27 -12.04
N TRP A 11 5.21 1.99 -11.79
CA TRP A 11 5.83 1.01 -12.69
C TRP A 11 5.35 -0.39 -12.28
N ASN A 12 5.25 -1.30 -13.25
CA ASN A 12 4.73 -2.64 -12.98
C ASN A 12 5.70 -3.42 -12.08
N VAL A 13 5.26 -3.72 -10.85
CA VAL A 13 6.14 -4.25 -9.80
C VAL A 13 6.72 -5.63 -10.13
N PRO A 14 5.90 -6.63 -10.54
CA PRO A 14 6.44 -7.92 -10.95
C PRO A 14 7.47 -7.83 -12.07
N LYS A 15 7.24 -6.97 -13.07
CA LYS A 15 8.17 -6.82 -14.21
C LYS A 15 9.53 -6.27 -13.78
N VAL A 16 9.55 -5.28 -12.89
CA VAL A 16 10.81 -4.72 -12.37
C VAL A 16 11.56 -5.77 -11.55
N LEU A 17 10.89 -6.50 -10.65
CA LEU A 17 11.53 -7.58 -9.88
C LEU A 17 12.06 -8.68 -10.79
N GLN A 18 11.26 -9.12 -11.77
CA GLN A 18 11.68 -10.13 -12.73
C GLN A 18 12.94 -9.67 -13.48
N HIS A 19 13.01 -8.41 -13.87
CA HIS A 19 14.20 -7.86 -14.52
C HIS A 19 15.43 -7.94 -13.61
N MET A 20 15.30 -7.47 -12.37
CA MET A 20 16.38 -7.49 -11.38
C MET A 20 16.90 -8.90 -11.11
N ILE A 21 16.00 -9.88 -11.01
CA ILE A 21 16.39 -11.28 -10.75
C ILE A 21 17.04 -11.91 -11.99
N ALA A 22 16.41 -11.77 -13.16
CA ALA A 22 16.81 -12.49 -14.36
C ALA A 22 18.05 -11.90 -15.04
N TYR A 23 18.21 -10.58 -14.99
CA TYR A 23 19.27 -9.87 -15.74
C TYR A 23 20.33 -9.25 -14.83
N ASP A 24 19.94 -8.74 -13.66
CA ASP A 24 20.89 -8.12 -12.73
C ASP A 24 21.46 -9.12 -11.71
N GLY A 25 20.97 -10.37 -11.72
CA GLY A 25 21.43 -11.45 -10.83
C GLY A 25 21.02 -11.25 -9.37
N ALA A 26 20.01 -10.43 -9.10
CA ALA A 26 19.55 -10.16 -7.75
C ALA A 26 18.92 -11.41 -7.12
N ASN A 27 19.25 -11.67 -5.85
CA ASN A 27 18.61 -12.73 -5.08
C ASN A 27 17.20 -12.29 -4.63
N PRO A 28 16.12 -12.99 -5.00
CA PRO A 28 14.76 -12.63 -4.60
C PRO A 28 14.57 -12.54 -3.07
N ASP A 29 15.34 -13.30 -2.30
CA ASP A 29 15.26 -13.30 -0.83
C ASP A 29 15.96 -12.09 -0.18
N ASP A 30 16.67 -11.27 -0.96
CA ASP A 30 17.33 -10.05 -0.47
C ASP A 30 16.64 -8.76 -0.99
N LEU A 31 15.65 -8.89 -1.87
CA LEU A 31 15.02 -7.76 -2.54
C LEU A 31 13.99 -7.04 -1.67
N LEU A 32 14.26 -5.76 -1.38
CA LEU A 32 13.32 -4.80 -0.83
C LEU A 32 13.08 -3.70 -1.85
N LEU A 33 11.88 -3.66 -2.43
CA LEU A 33 11.53 -2.70 -3.47
C LEU A 33 10.53 -1.68 -2.92
N THR A 34 10.79 -0.39 -3.16
CA THR A 34 10.02 0.69 -2.56
C THR A 34 9.82 1.87 -3.49
N THR A 35 8.76 2.65 -3.27
CA THR A 35 8.54 3.98 -3.83
C THR A 35 8.57 5.08 -2.77
N SER A 36 8.60 6.34 -3.20
CA SER A 36 8.60 7.49 -2.30
C SER A 36 7.21 7.72 -1.69
N TYR A 37 7.16 7.86 -0.36
CA TYR A 37 5.92 8.21 0.33
C TYR A 37 5.45 9.63 -0.02
N ASP A 38 6.36 10.57 -0.22
CA ASP A 38 6.02 11.94 -0.59
C ASP A 38 5.35 12.01 -1.96
N VAL A 39 5.80 11.17 -2.91
CA VAL A 39 5.16 11.08 -4.23
C VAL A 39 3.74 10.53 -4.12
N PHE A 40 3.54 9.49 -3.30
CA PHE A 40 2.20 8.97 -3.01
C PHE A 40 1.29 10.05 -2.38
N GLN A 41 1.77 10.75 -1.37
CA GLN A 41 1.04 11.82 -0.69
C GLN A 41 0.68 12.95 -1.65
N ALA A 42 1.64 13.41 -2.46
CA ALA A 42 1.41 14.46 -3.44
C ALA A 42 0.33 14.06 -4.45
N ARG A 43 0.43 12.86 -5.03
CA ARG A 43 -0.52 12.35 -6.02
C ARG A 43 -1.93 12.19 -5.45
N ASN A 44 -2.04 11.67 -4.23
CA ASN A 44 -3.33 11.37 -3.61
C ASN A 44 -3.91 12.51 -2.77
N SER A 45 -3.21 13.64 -2.67
CA SER A 45 -3.58 14.79 -1.83
C SER A 45 -5.02 15.25 -2.05
N SER A 46 -5.45 15.36 -3.31
CA SER A 46 -6.82 15.74 -3.68
C SER A 46 -7.86 14.72 -3.20
N ALA A 47 -7.64 13.43 -3.48
CA ALA A 47 -8.55 12.37 -3.05
C ALA A 47 -8.65 12.27 -1.51
N MET A 48 -7.52 12.34 -0.82
CA MET A 48 -7.50 12.37 0.66
C MET A 48 -8.25 13.59 1.19
N SER A 49 -8.02 14.78 0.61
CA SER A 49 -8.70 16.00 1.02
C SER A 49 -10.22 15.92 0.85
N TYR A 50 -10.72 15.30 -0.23
CA TYR A 50 -12.16 15.08 -0.39
C TYR A 50 -12.71 14.07 0.62
N LEU A 51 -12.00 12.98 0.88
CA LEU A 51 -12.41 12.00 1.89
C LEU A 51 -12.42 12.58 3.31
N ASP A 52 -11.47 13.48 3.61
CA ASP A 52 -11.37 14.15 4.91
C ASP A 52 -12.59 15.05 5.19
N GLN A 53 -13.18 15.64 4.15
CA GLN A 53 -14.37 16.48 4.27
C GLN A 53 -15.64 15.69 4.65
N ILE A 54 -15.67 14.37 4.45
CA ILE A 54 -16.84 13.54 4.76
C ILE A 54 -16.91 13.31 6.28
N ALA A 55 -17.74 14.07 6.98
CA ALA A 55 -17.94 13.96 8.42
C ALA A 55 -19.39 13.61 8.78
N GLY A 56 -19.57 12.89 9.88
CA GLY A 56 -20.87 12.51 10.40
C GLY A 56 -20.77 11.35 11.40
N PRO A 57 -21.83 11.11 12.20
CA PRO A 57 -21.92 9.90 13.00
C PRO A 57 -21.87 8.66 12.11
N GLY A 58 -21.26 7.58 12.58
CA GLY A 58 -21.15 6.31 11.84
C GLY A 58 -20.09 6.29 10.72
N ILE A 59 -19.20 7.29 10.64
CA ILE A 59 -18.10 7.31 9.67
C ILE A 59 -16.83 6.70 10.26
N TYR A 60 -16.53 5.45 9.88
CA TYR A 60 -15.28 4.75 10.18
C TYR A 60 -14.32 4.85 9.00
N ARG A 61 -13.04 5.11 9.29
CA ARG A 61 -11.98 5.32 8.28
C ARG A 61 -10.92 4.22 8.37
N ALA A 62 -10.48 3.73 7.23
CA ALA A 62 -9.32 2.86 7.10
C ALA A 62 -8.27 3.53 6.21
N TYR A 63 -6.99 3.40 6.58
CA TYR A 63 -5.87 4.07 5.90
C TYR A 63 -4.84 3.06 5.38
N PRO A 64 -5.16 2.26 4.33
CA PRO A 64 -4.30 1.18 3.81
C PRO A 64 -2.83 1.58 3.64
N HIS A 65 -2.55 2.80 3.20
CA HIS A 65 -1.18 3.30 3.06
C HIS A 65 -0.35 3.26 4.35
N LYS A 66 -0.96 3.34 5.54
CA LYS A 66 -0.23 3.26 6.82
C LYS A 66 0.35 1.87 7.10
N ALA A 67 -0.16 0.83 6.44
CA ALA A 67 0.41 -0.51 6.55
C ALA A 67 1.56 -0.75 5.56
N LEU A 68 1.66 0.06 4.50
CA LEU A 68 2.63 -0.11 3.41
C LEU A 68 3.69 1.01 3.37
N CYS A 69 3.41 2.19 3.91
CA CYS A 69 4.29 3.36 3.89
C CYS A 69 4.77 3.74 5.28
N ASN A 70 6.01 4.24 5.38
CA ASN A 70 6.67 4.57 6.64
C ASN A 70 6.70 3.41 7.65
N THR A 71 6.71 2.17 7.15
CA THR A 71 6.74 0.96 7.99
C THR A 71 8.14 0.39 8.07
N LEU A 72 8.57 -0.36 7.05
CA LEU A 72 9.88 -1.01 7.01
C LEU A 72 11.00 -0.02 6.73
N VAL A 73 10.72 1.02 5.93
CA VAL A 73 11.69 2.05 5.56
C VAL A 73 11.05 3.44 5.74
N PRO A 74 11.62 4.32 6.59
CA PRO A 74 11.13 5.69 6.74
C PRO A 74 11.12 6.45 5.41
N GLY A 75 10.04 7.18 5.14
CA GLY A 75 9.83 7.96 3.92
C GLY A 75 9.47 7.13 2.68
N ARG A 76 9.23 5.82 2.80
CA ARG A 76 9.03 4.92 1.66
C ARG A 76 7.76 4.09 1.80
N CYS A 77 7.19 3.71 0.66
CA CYS A 77 6.13 2.71 0.53
C CYS A 77 6.69 1.41 -0.04
N VAL A 78 6.31 0.27 0.52
CA VAL A 78 6.86 -1.03 0.15
C VAL A 78 6.06 -1.65 -1.00
N ASN A 79 6.76 -2.06 -2.05
CA ASN A 79 6.19 -2.74 -3.22
C ASN A 79 6.55 -4.23 -3.28
N ALA A 80 7.68 -4.60 -2.68
CA ALA A 80 8.11 -5.98 -2.49
C ALA A 80 8.99 -6.09 -1.26
N VAL A 81 8.91 -7.23 -0.60
CA VAL A 81 9.81 -7.64 0.49
C VAL A 81 10.51 -8.95 0.09
N PRO A 82 11.56 -9.38 0.80
CA PRO A 82 12.21 -10.67 0.58
C PRO A 82 11.24 -11.80 0.20
N GLY A 83 11.42 -12.35 -1.00
CA GLY A 83 10.65 -13.48 -1.53
C GLY A 83 9.18 -13.20 -1.84
N LYS A 84 8.68 -11.96 -1.71
CA LYS A 84 7.25 -11.63 -1.81
C LYS A 84 6.99 -10.36 -2.59
N VAL A 85 6.25 -10.50 -3.70
CA VAL A 85 5.72 -9.39 -4.49
C VAL A 85 4.41 -8.91 -3.87
N LEU A 86 4.27 -7.61 -3.58
CA LEU A 86 3.06 -7.07 -2.94
C LEU A 86 2.03 -6.53 -3.94
N TYR A 87 2.33 -6.55 -5.25
CA TYR A 87 1.48 -6.00 -6.32
C TYR A 87 1.39 -6.96 -7.51
N TYR A 88 0.25 -6.95 -8.20
CA TYR A 88 0.07 -7.63 -9.49
C TYR A 88 0.50 -6.76 -10.69
N ASP A 89 0.47 -5.44 -10.53
CA ASP A 89 0.94 -4.47 -11.50
C ASP A 89 1.49 -3.21 -10.80
N ASP A 90 1.25 -2.02 -11.33
CA ASP A 90 1.65 -0.75 -10.72
C ASP A 90 0.67 -0.23 -9.65
N ASP A 91 -0.57 -0.73 -9.61
CA ASP A 91 -1.64 -0.19 -8.76
C ASP A 91 -2.28 -1.23 -7.83
N HIS A 92 -2.48 -2.45 -8.33
CA HIS A 92 -3.25 -3.51 -7.65
C HIS A 92 -2.37 -4.34 -6.73
N LEU A 93 -2.76 -4.43 -5.45
CA LEU A 93 -2.09 -5.30 -4.49
C LEU A 93 -2.26 -6.79 -4.86
N SER A 94 -1.21 -7.58 -4.64
CA SER A 94 -1.28 -9.04 -4.66
C SER A 94 -2.05 -9.54 -3.44
N ASN A 95 -2.36 -10.84 -3.37
CA ASN A 95 -2.94 -11.42 -2.15
C ASN A 95 -2.01 -11.17 -0.94
N THR A 96 -0.70 -11.34 -1.12
CA THR A 96 0.31 -11.04 -0.09
C THR A 96 0.37 -9.56 0.24
N GLY A 97 0.21 -8.65 -0.73
CA GLY A 97 0.08 -7.22 -0.45
C GLY A 97 -1.20 -6.87 0.33
N ALA A 98 -2.31 -7.53 0.00
CA ALA A 98 -3.59 -7.34 0.68
C ALA A 98 -3.53 -7.78 2.15
N GLU A 99 -2.74 -8.81 2.49
CA GLU A 99 -2.52 -9.25 3.87
C GLU A 99 -1.96 -8.13 4.77
N PHE A 100 -1.17 -7.20 4.22
CA PHE A 100 -0.63 -6.07 4.99
C PHE A 100 -1.74 -5.09 5.40
N ILE A 101 -2.71 -4.83 4.52
CA ILE A 101 -3.77 -3.84 4.76
C ILE A 101 -5.01 -4.43 5.44
N ALA A 102 -5.20 -5.75 5.34
CA ALA A 102 -6.40 -6.44 5.82
C ALA A 102 -6.68 -6.20 7.32
N PRO A 103 -5.70 -6.24 8.25
CA PRO A 103 -5.98 -6.01 9.67
C PRO A 103 -6.65 -4.67 9.95
N GLN A 104 -6.20 -3.60 9.28
CA GLN A 104 -6.75 -2.27 9.46
C GLN A 104 -8.16 -2.13 8.86
N LEU A 105 -8.41 -2.77 7.72
CA LEU A 105 -9.76 -2.81 7.13
C LEU A 105 -10.73 -3.56 8.05
N LEU A 106 -10.32 -4.72 8.55
CA LEU A 106 -11.12 -5.52 9.49
C LEU A 106 -11.39 -4.77 10.79
N GLU A 107 -10.43 -4.01 11.31
CA GLU A 107 -10.64 -3.16 12.49
C GLU A 107 -11.70 -2.08 12.23
N ALA A 108 -11.66 -1.42 11.06
CA ALA A 108 -12.65 -0.41 10.68
C ALA A 108 -14.06 -1.01 10.53
N VAL A 109 -14.17 -2.20 9.94
CA VAL A 109 -15.44 -2.95 9.84
C VAL A 109 -15.94 -3.36 11.22
N ALA A 110 -15.05 -3.88 12.09
CA ALA A 110 -15.42 -4.32 13.42
C ALA A 110 -15.97 -3.17 14.29
N LYS A 111 -15.40 -1.96 14.17
CA LYS A 111 -15.94 -0.75 14.80
C LYS A 111 -17.31 -0.41 14.22
N ALA A 112 -17.46 -0.45 12.90
CA ALA A 112 -18.72 -0.15 12.24
C ALA A 112 -19.88 -1.10 12.59
N LEU A 113 -19.59 -2.32 13.03
CA LEU A 113 -20.59 -3.32 13.43
C LEU A 113 -20.97 -3.24 14.93
N ARG A 114 -20.21 -2.49 15.74
CA ARG A 114 -20.39 -2.41 17.20
C ARG A 114 -21.11 -1.13 17.65
N ASP A 115 -21.19 -0.14 16.77
CA ASP A 115 -21.84 1.15 16.97
C ASP A 115 -23.28 1.14 16.45
#